data_AF-A0A2J8N2E0-F1
#
_entry.id   AF-A0A2J8N2E0-F1
#
_cell.length_a   1.000
_cell.length_b   1.000
_cell.length_c   1.000
_cell.angle_alpha   90.00
_cell.angle_beta   90.00
_cell.angle_gamma   90.00
#
_symmetry.space_group_name_H-M   'P 1'
#
loop_
_entity.id
_entity.type
_entity.pdbx_description
1 polymer ?
#
loop_
_entity_poly.entity_id
_entity_poly.type
_entity_poly.pdbx_seq_one_letter_code
_entity_poly.pdbx_strand_id
1 'polypeptide(L)'
;MAVKVRRQRPRRRVCWALVAVLLADLLALSDTLAVMSVDLGSESMKVAIVKPGVPMEIVLNKESRRKTPVIVTLKENERFFGDSAASMAIKNPKATLRYFQHLLGKQADNPHVALYQARFPEHELTFDPQRQTVHFQISSQLQFSPEEV
;
A
#
# COMPACT_ATOMS: atom_id res chain seq x y z
N MET A 1 -73.49 29.71 -12.29
CA MET A 1 -72.02 29.72 -12.39
C MET A 1 -71.50 28.42 -11.76
N ALA A 2 -71.24 27.37 -12.55
CA ALA A 2 -70.86 26.05 -12.03
C ALA A 2 -69.34 25.86 -12.15
N VAL A 3 -68.64 25.82 -11.02
CA VAL A 3 -67.18 25.61 -10.95
C VAL A 3 -66.87 24.14 -11.25
N LYS A 4 -66.23 23.90 -12.39
CA LYS A 4 -65.79 22.57 -12.83
C LYS A 4 -64.57 22.14 -12.01
N VAL A 5 -64.81 21.43 -10.90
CA VAL A 5 -63.75 20.86 -10.07
C VAL A 5 -62.99 19.80 -10.87
N ARG A 6 -61.76 20.16 -11.29
CA ARG A 6 -60.85 19.31 -12.04
C ARG A 6 -60.33 18.20 -11.11
N ARG A 7 -61.08 17.09 -10.99
CA ARG A 7 -60.63 15.88 -10.29
C ARG A 7 -59.32 15.39 -10.91
N GLN A 8 -58.19 15.69 -10.27
CA GLN A 8 -56.89 15.15 -10.65
C GLN A 8 -56.96 13.62 -10.56
N ARG A 9 -56.78 12.94 -11.69
CA ARG A 9 -56.83 11.48 -11.76
C ARG A 9 -55.74 10.88 -10.84
N PRO A 10 -56.09 10.01 -9.87
CA PRO A 10 -55.17 9.51 -8.84
C PRO A 10 -53.93 8.79 -9.41
N ARG A 11 -54.03 8.24 -10.63
CA ARG A 11 -52.93 7.60 -11.36
C ARG A 11 -51.68 8.49 -11.49
N ARG A 12 -51.83 9.80 -11.70
CA ARG A 12 -50.65 10.70 -11.80
C ARG A 12 -49.89 10.81 -10.48
N ARG A 13 -50.59 10.85 -9.34
CA ARG A 13 -49.96 10.96 -8.01
C ARG A 13 -49.21 9.68 -7.65
N VAL A 14 -49.78 8.52 -8.02
CA VAL A 14 -49.14 7.21 -7.82
C VAL A 14 -47.85 7.09 -8.65
N CYS A 15 -47.85 7.52 -9.92
CA CYS A 15 -46.63 7.51 -10.73
C CYS A 15 -45.53 8.40 -10.15
N TRP A 16 -45.85 9.60 -9.66
CA TRP A 16 -44.86 10.47 -9.01
C TRP A 16 -44.31 9.89 -7.71
N ALA A 17 -45.14 9.21 -6.92
CA ALA A 17 -44.70 8.51 -5.72
C ALA A 17 -43.75 7.35 -6.04
N LEU A 18 -44.05 6.54 -7.06
CA LEU A 18 -43.18 5.44 -7.50
C LEU A 18 -41.85 5.94 -8.05
N VAL A 19 -41.87 7.03 -8.83
CA VAL A 19 -40.64 7.67 -9.33
C VAL A 19 -39.80 8.22 -8.17
N ALA A 20 -40.42 8.84 -7.16
CA ALA A 20 -39.70 9.34 -6.00
C ALA A 20 -39.05 8.22 -5.17
N VAL A 21 -39.74 7.08 -4.99
CA VAL A 21 -39.19 5.89 -4.31
C VAL A 21 -38.01 5.31 -5.10
N LEU A 22 -38.17 5.12 -6.42
CA LEU A 22 -37.09 4.64 -7.29
C LEU A 22 -35.87 5.57 -7.29
N LEU A 23 -36.08 6.89 -7.24
CA LEU A 23 -34.99 7.88 -7.16
C LEU A 23 -34.27 7.83 -5.80
N ALA A 24 -35.01 7.61 -4.71
CA ALA A 24 -34.45 7.46 -3.37
C ALA A 24 -33.63 6.17 -3.23
N ASP A 25 -34.13 5.06 -3.78
CA ASP A 25 -33.40 3.79 -3.82
C ASP A 25 -32.12 3.92 -4.67
N LEU A 26 -32.18 4.64 -5.80
CA LEU A 26 -31.00 4.91 -6.63
C LEU A 26 -29.91 5.71 -5.90
N LEU A 27 -30.29 6.65 -5.02
CA LEU A 27 -29.36 7.41 -4.18
C LEU A 27 -28.75 6.56 -3.06
N ALA A 28 -29.50 5.58 -2.53
CA ALA A 28 -29.05 4.66 -1.49
C ALA A 28 -28.04 3.61 -1.99
N LEU A 29 -27.97 3.38 -3.30
CA LEU A 29 -27.02 2.45 -3.95
C LEU A 29 -25.62 3.03 -4.17
N SER A 30 -25.27 4.16 -3.56
CA SER A 30 -23.91 4.70 -3.66
C SER A 30 -22.94 3.82 -2.87
N ASP A 31 -22.26 2.90 -3.56
CA ASP A 31 -21.18 2.09 -2.99
C ASP A 31 -20.11 3.01 -2.40
N THR A 32 -20.00 2.99 -1.07
CA THR A 32 -18.99 3.75 -0.34
C THR A 32 -17.68 2.97 -0.37
N LEU A 33 -16.78 3.35 -1.26
CA LEU A 33 -15.47 2.71 -1.40
C LEU A 33 -14.64 2.89 -0.12
N ALA A 34 -14.09 1.78 0.38
CA ALA A 34 -13.07 1.81 1.42
C ALA A 34 -11.70 2.05 0.78
N VAL A 35 -10.92 2.95 1.35
CA VAL A 35 -9.58 3.31 0.87
C VAL A 35 -8.54 2.79 1.87
N MET A 36 -7.44 2.24 1.35
CA MET A 36 -6.25 1.90 2.12
C MET A 36 -5.16 2.94 1.86
N SER A 37 -4.60 3.48 2.93
CA SER A 37 -3.43 4.35 2.90
C SER A 37 -2.21 3.59 3.41
N VAL A 38 -1.08 3.78 2.74
CA VAL A 38 0.20 3.13 3.10
C VAL A 38 1.25 4.22 3.28
N ASP A 39 1.74 4.38 4.51
CA ASP A 39 2.92 5.20 4.81
C ASP A 39 4.16 4.33 4.70
N LEU A 40 4.95 4.51 3.63
CA LEU A 40 6.22 3.82 3.40
C LEU A 40 7.39 4.64 3.96
N GLY A 41 7.54 4.63 5.28
CA GLY A 41 8.70 5.24 5.94
C GLY A 41 9.98 4.40 5.85
N SER A 42 11.14 5.01 6.10
CA SER A 42 12.44 4.32 5.96
C SER A 42 12.68 3.19 6.97
N GLU A 43 12.23 3.36 8.20
CA GLU A 43 12.40 2.37 9.27
C GLU A 43 11.15 1.52 9.49
N SER A 44 9.97 2.13 9.34
CA SER A 44 8.68 1.46 9.55
C SER A 44 7.61 1.94 8.60
N MET A 45 6.80 1.00 8.14
CA MET A 45 5.57 1.23 7.39
C MET A 45 4.34 1.17 8.31
N LYS A 46 3.30 1.90 7.92
CA LYS A 46 1.99 1.87 8.58
C LYS A 46 0.91 1.81 7.51
N VAL A 47 -0.18 1.14 7.82
CA VAL A 47 -1.32 0.99 6.93
C VAL A 47 -2.55 1.47 7.66
N ALA A 48 -3.34 2.35 7.05
CA ALA A 48 -4.59 2.84 7.61
C ALA A 48 -5.75 2.59 6.65
N ILE A 49 -6.90 2.21 7.20
CA ILE A 49 -8.14 2.04 6.46
C ILE A 49 -9.06 3.24 6.73
N VAL A 50 -9.63 3.78 5.66
CA VAL A 50 -10.63 4.85 5.70
C VAL A 50 -11.89 4.32 5.03
N LYS A 51 -12.96 4.18 5.81
CA LYS A 51 -14.25 3.70 5.34
C LYS A 51 -15.36 4.65 5.81
N PRO A 52 -16.32 5.03 4.95
CA PRO A 52 -17.45 5.85 5.38
C PRO A 52 -18.22 5.23 6.56
N GLY A 53 -18.53 6.06 7.56
CA GLY A 53 -19.21 5.63 8.79
C GLY A 53 -18.32 5.00 9.86
N VAL A 54 -17.03 4.77 9.59
CA VAL A 54 -16.06 4.27 10.58
C VAL A 54 -14.91 5.29 10.71
N PRO A 55 -14.45 5.62 11.92
CA PRO A 55 -13.26 6.44 12.08
C PRO A 55 -12.05 5.83 11.35
N MET A 56 -11.15 6.67 10.86
CA MET A 56 -9.87 6.19 10.31
C MET A 56 -9.13 5.36 11.36
N GLU A 57 -8.68 4.17 10.96
CA GLU A 57 -7.98 3.24 11.85
C GLU A 57 -6.67 2.75 11.26
N ILE A 58 -5.62 2.68 12.09
CA ILE A 58 -4.33 2.09 11.72
C ILE A 58 -4.39 0.59 11.97
N VAL A 59 -4.18 -0.18 10.90
CA VAL A 59 -4.24 -1.63 10.88
C VAL A 59 -3.09 -2.22 11.69
N LEU A 60 -3.39 -3.27 12.46
CA LEU A 60 -2.40 -4.04 13.20
C LEU A 60 -1.74 -5.08 12.30
N ASN A 61 -0.43 -5.27 12.46
CA ASN A 61 0.28 -6.36 11.83
C ASN A 61 0.05 -7.69 12.59
N LYS A 62 0.68 -8.78 12.12
CA LYS A 62 0.56 -10.11 12.73
C LYS A 62 1.00 -10.16 14.20
N GLU A 63 1.91 -9.26 14.60
CA GLU A 63 2.41 -9.11 15.97
C GLU A 63 1.58 -8.13 16.81
N SER A 64 0.39 -7.75 16.34
CA SER A 64 -0.51 -6.78 17.00
C SER A 64 0.12 -5.38 17.18
N ARG A 65 1.03 -4.98 16.29
CA ARG A 65 1.67 -3.65 16.29
C ARG A 65 1.12 -2.78 15.16
N ARG A 66 1.03 -1.47 15.41
CA ARG A 66 0.61 -0.45 14.42
C ARG A 66 1.74 0.03 13.49
N LYS A 67 2.97 -0.43 13.73
CA LYS A 67 4.16 -0.12 12.94
C LYS A 67 4.81 -1.42 12.53
N THR A 68 5.03 -1.61 11.23
CA THR A 68 5.75 -2.78 10.71
C THR A 68 7.13 -2.33 10.23
N PRO A 69 8.23 -2.97 10.66
CA PRO A 69 9.57 -2.63 10.17
C PRO A 69 9.67 -2.77 8.64
N VAL A 70 10.35 -1.83 7.97
CA VAL A 70 10.65 -1.94 6.52
C VAL A 70 11.95 -2.72 6.34
N ILE A 71 11.81 -4.04 6.52
CA ILE A 71 12.92 -5.00 6.45
C ILE A 71 12.41 -6.23 5.69
N VAL A 72 13.24 -6.73 4.79
CA VAL A 72 12.96 -7.92 3.98
C VAL A 72 14.14 -8.88 4.09
N THR A 73 13.88 -10.14 4.38
CA THR A 73 14.92 -11.18 4.40
C THR A 73 14.63 -12.20 3.31
N LEU A 74 15.60 -12.44 2.43
CA LEU A 74 15.49 -13.31 1.26
C LEU A 74 16.35 -14.55 1.47
N LYS A 75 15.77 -15.65 1.95
CA LYS A 75 16.50 -16.87 2.30
C LYS A 75 15.91 -18.08 1.59
N GLU A 76 16.73 -18.88 0.91
CA GLU A 76 16.37 -20.24 0.44
C GLU A 76 15.01 -20.30 -0.30
N ASN A 77 14.74 -19.32 -1.16
CA ASN A 77 13.50 -19.17 -1.94
C ASN A 77 12.26 -18.70 -1.15
N GLU A 78 12.41 -18.35 0.13
CA GLU A 78 11.40 -17.72 0.97
C GLU A 78 11.70 -16.23 1.18
N ARG A 79 10.62 -15.45 1.35
CA ARG A 79 10.69 -14.03 1.69
C ARG A 79 10.03 -13.79 3.04
N PHE A 80 10.78 -13.25 3.97
CA PHE A 80 10.28 -12.79 5.26
C PHE A 80 10.12 -11.28 5.22
N PHE A 81 9.06 -10.77 5.88
CA PHE A 81 8.74 -9.34 5.91
C PHE A 81 8.54 -8.87 7.35
N GLY A 82 8.80 -7.59 7.60
CA GLY A 82 8.45 -6.95 8.88
C GLY A 82 9.19 -7.52 10.07
N ASP A 83 8.48 -7.77 11.17
CA ASP A 83 9.05 -8.28 12.41
C ASP A 83 9.75 -9.64 12.22
N SER A 84 9.22 -10.53 11.37
CA SER A 84 9.87 -11.82 11.07
C SER A 84 11.21 -11.62 10.36
N ALA A 85 11.29 -10.69 9.41
CA ALA A 85 12.54 -10.35 8.74
C ALA A 85 13.56 -9.73 9.70
N ALA A 86 13.09 -8.82 10.56
CA ALA A 86 13.90 -8.15 11.58
C ALA A 86 14.58 -9.17 12.53
N SER A 87 13.87 -10.23 12.90
CA SER A 87 14.41 -11.29 13.76
C SER A 87 15.55 -12.09 13.11
N MET A 88 15.61 -12.13 11.77
CA MET A 88 16.62 -12.86 11.01
C MET A 88 17.85 -12.01 10.71
N ALA A 89 17.80 -10.70 10.90
CA ALA A 89 18.87 -9.78 10.54
C ALA A 89 20.24 -10.14 11.14
N ILE A 90 20.25 -10.60 12.40
CA ILE A 90 21.50 -10.96 13.08
C ILE A 90 22.05 -12.28 12.52
N LYS A 91 21.16 -13.21 12.12
CA LYS A 91 21.54 -14.54 11.64
C LYS A 91 21.93 -14.54 10.18
N ASN A 92 21.29 -13.74 9.34
CA ASN A 92 21.49 -13.69 7.90
C ASN A 92 21.63 -12.25 7.39
N PRO A 93 22.63 -11.47 7.86
CA PRO A 93 22.73 -10.04 7.56
C PRO A 93 22.83 -9.76 6.05
N LYS A 94 23.60 -10.55 5.30
CA LYS A 94 23.75 -10.43 3.83
C LYS A 94 22.43 -10.53 3.06
N ALA A 95 21.48 -11.30 3.59
CA ALA A 95 20.20 -11.55 2.97
C ALA A 95 19.07 -10.66 3.53
N THR A 96 19.35 -9.83 4.54
CA THR A 96 18.36 -9.01 5.25
C THR A 96 18.49 -7.54 4.86
N LEU A 97 17.70 -7.16 3.86
CA LEU A 97 17.67 -5.82 3.29
C LEU A 97 16.87 -4.86 4.18
N ARG A 98 17.43 -3.68 4.41
CA ARG A 98 16.86 -2.57 5.18
C ARG A 98 17.28 -1.25 4.56
N TYR A 99 16.50 -0.19 4.78
CA TYR A 99 16.76 1.14 4.20
C TYR A 99 16.93 1.16 2.67
N PHE A 100 16.47 0.12 1.96
CA PHE A 100 16.58 0.01 0.50
C PHE A 100 15.81 1.12 -0.23
N GLN A 101 14.80 1.71 0.41
CA GLN A 101 14.11 2.90 -0.08
C GLN A 101 15.06 4.07 -0.38
N HIS A 102 16.21 4.16 0.29
CA HIS A 102 17.20 5.23 0.03
C HIS A 102 17.93 5.04 -1.29
N LEU A 103 17.79 3.89 -1.93
CA LEU A 103 18.42 3.52 -3.21
C LEU A 103 17.44 3.57 -4.40
N LEU A 104 16.14 3.73 -4.16
CA LEU A 104 15.11 3.76 -5.19
C LEU A 104 15.43 4.79 -6.28
N GLY A 105 15.48 4.34 -7.53
CA GLY A 105 15.80 5.16 -8.70
C GLY A 105 17.15 5.86 -8.69
N LYS A 106 18.08 5.51 -7.78
CA LYS A 106 19.38 6.18 -7.68
C LYS A 106 20.43 5.50 -8.55
N GLN A 107 21.23 6.35 -9.19
CA GLN A 107 22.38 5.92 -9.97
C GLN A 107 23.57 5.54 -9.08
N ALA A 108 24.48 4.74 -9.64
CA ALA A 108 25.68 4.23 -8.98
C ALA A 108 26.57 5.30 -8.32
N ASP A 109 26.67 6.46 -8.96
CA ASP A 109 27.51 7.59 -8.54
C ASP A 109 26.88 8.44 -7.42
N ASN A 110 25.64 8.14 -7.04
CA ASN A 110 24.94 8.93 -6.04
C ASN A 110 25.58 8.76 -4.65
N PRO A 111 25.82 9.86 -3.90
CA PRO A 111 26.46 9.79 -2.58
C PRO A 111 25.65 8.95 -1.57
N HIS A 112 24.33 8.83 -1.75
CA HIS A 112 23.51 7.97 -0.90
C HIS A 112 23.77 6.48 -1.12
N VAL A 113 24.15 6.06 -2.32
CA VAL A 113 24.54 4.67 -2.59
C VAL A 113 25.85 4.35 -1.87
N ALA A 114 26.84 5.24 -1.97
CA ALA A 114 28.11 5.10 -1.24
C ALA A 114 27.89 5.08 0.28
N LEU A 115 27.03 5.97 0.80
CA LEU A 115 26.67 6.01 2.22
C LEU A 115 25.97 4.72 2.67
N TYR A 116 25.10 4.17 1.84
CA TYR A 116 24.43 2.89 2.12
C TYR A 116 25.45 1.76 2.22
N GLN A 117 26.34 1.65 1.24
CA GLN A 117 27.39 0.63 1.21
C GLN A 117 28.33 0.73 2.42
N ALA A 118 28.63 1.95 2.87
CA ALA A 118 29.44 2.18 4.07
C ALA A 118 28.72 1.75 5.36
N ARG A 119 27.39 1.84 5.41
CA ARG A 119 26.57 1.44 6.58
C ARG A 119 26.27 -0.06 6.60
N PHE A 120 26.12 -0.67 5.43
CA PHE A 120 25.77 -2.08 5.26
C PHE A 120 26.77 -2.78 4.32
N PRO A 121 28.05 -2.94 4.75
CA PRO A 121 29.09 -3.54 3.93
C PRO A 121 28.81 -5.02 3.56
N GLU A 122 27.90 -5.68 4.27
CA GLU A 122 27.46 -7.03 3.99
C GLU A 122 26.57 -7.19 2.75
N HIS A 123 25.96 -6.10 2.27
CA HIS A 123 25.10 -6.11 1.08
C HIS A 123 25.95 -5.90 -0.16
N GLU A 124 25.83 -6.80 -1.13
CA GLU A 124 26.52 -6.68 -2.41
C GLU A 124 25.61 -5.95 -3.40
N LEU A 125 26.06 -4.79 -3.90
CA LEU A 125 25.35 -4.01 -4.90
C LEU A 125 25.97 -4.21 -6.29
N THR A 126 25.14 -4.60 -7.26
CA THR A 126 25.49 -4.66 -8.68
C THR A 126 24.76 -3.56 -9.44
N PHE A 127 25.10 -3.35 -10.72
CA PHE A 127 24.55 -2.25 -11.51
C PHE A 127 23.84 -2.75 -12.75
N ASP A 128 22.66 -2.18 -13.01
CA ASP A 128 21.94 -2.38 -14.26
C ASP A 128 22.61 -1.54 -15.37
N PRO A 129 23.14 -2.14 -16.45
CA PRO A 129 23.81 -1.41 -17.52
C PRO A 129 22.86 -0.52 -18.34
N GLN A 130 21.55 -0.77 -18.32
CA GLN A 130 20.57 0.03 -19.05
C GLN A 130 20.06 1.21 -18.23
N ARG A 131 19.69 0.96 -16.97
CA ARG A 131 19.10 1.97 -16.08
C ARG A 131 20.13 2.74 -15.27
N GLN A 132 21.36 2.23 -15.18
CA GLN A 132 22.44 2.74 -14.33
C GLN A 132 22.08 2.78 -12.83
N THR A 133 21.04 2.04 -12.43
CA THR A 133 20.57 1.91 -11.05
C THR A 133 21.22 0.72 -10.35
N VAL A 134 21.14 0.70 -9.02
CA VAL A 134 21.70 -0.37 -8.20
C VAL A 134 20.75 -1.55 -8.07
N HIS A 135 21.28 -2.76 -7.98
CA HIS A 135 20.57 -4.00 -7.62
C HIS A 135 21.25 -4.65 -6.40
N PHE A 136 20.47 -5.32 -5.56
CA PHE A 136 20.97 -6.19 -4.50
C PHE A 136 21.28 -7.57 -5.06
N GLN A 137 22.53 -8.01 -4.91
CA GLN A 137 22.96 -9.37 -5.22
C GLN A 137 22.86 -10.25 -3.96
N ILE A 138 21.91 -11.18 -3.93
CA ILE A 138 21.71 -12.07 -2.77
C ILE A 138 22.44 -13.40 -2.96
N SER A 139 22.42 -13.93 -4.19
CA SER A 139 23.16 -15.13 -4.60
C SER A 139 23.55 -15.00 -6.07
N SER A 140 24.37 -15.89 -6.62
CA SER A 140 24.82 -15.84 -8.02
C SER A 140 23.68 -15.78 -9.06
N GLN A 141 22.47 -16.21 -8.70
CA GLN A 141 21.31 -16.26 -9.60
C GLN A 141 20.19 -15.30 -9.17
N LEU A 142 20.28 -14.71 -7.97
CA LEU A 142 19.19 -13.95 -7.37
C LEU A 142 19.61 -12.51 -7.16
N GLN A 143 19.03 -11.62 -7.97
CA GLN A 143 19.20 -10.18 -7.91
C GLN A 143 17.84 -9.50 -7.78
N PHE A 144 17.79 -8.40 -7.03
CA PHE A 144 16.58 -7.58 -6.90
C PHE A 144 16.92 -6.10 -7.03
N SER A 145 16.12 -5.38 -7.81
CA SER A 145 16.11 -3.92 -7.77
C SER A 145 15.52 -3.41 -6.44
N PRO A 146 15.91 -2.22 -5.95
CA PRO A 146 15.32 -1.60 -4.77
C PRO A 146 13.78 -1.50 -4.83
N GLU A 147 13.21 -1.43 -6.03
CA GLU A 147 11.77 -1.38 -6.30
C GLU A 147 11.06 -2.73 -6.13
N GLU A 148 11.77 -3.85 -6.26
CA GLU A 148 11.23 -5.22 -6.12
C GLU A 148 11.33 -5.77 -4.69
N VAL A 149 12.15 -5.14 -3.85
CA VAL A 149 12.33 -5.46 -2.43
C VAL A 149 11.16 -4.92 -1.63
#